data_AF-A0A6J4JRT8-F1
#
_entry.id   AF-A0A6J4JRT8-F1
#
_cell.length_a   1.000
_cell.length_b   1.000
_cell.length_c   1.000
_cell.angle_alpha   90.00
_cell.angle_beta   90.00
_cell.angle_gamma   90.00
#
_symmetry.space_group_name_H-M   'P 1'
#
loop_
_entity.id
_entity.type
_entity.pdbx_description
1 polymer ?
#
loop_
_entity_poly.entity_id
_entity_poly.type
_entity_poly.pdbx_seq_one_letter_code
_entity_poly.pdbx_strand_id
1 'polypeptide(L)'
;MDPMTLSPKSLSARTFRRRTVAATGIASAAALAMPWTALAAPTAQQAVSDVPAASLRTALNLLGQEHVYLAGAAVAAALGGRQAEFEAAAGATDENSKALAAAVGTVYGQPAADRFLALWRAHIGFFVDYTQGAAANDQAKKQKAVADLDGYRRDIDAFLTGANPNLPRGAVAELFTHHVMHVAATADALAAGNAVEGFRLLREAAGQTQQIMDPLSSAIARQFPQRFPTVVAGAVALPRTGGGPLQGVGSAWLAPLAIAGASVLAAGSLAKRALSKQPVQDPAQDQ
;
A
#
# COMPACT_ATOMS: atom_id res chain seq x y z
N MET A 1 53.56 21.63 -22.77
CA MET A 1 53.98 20.84 -21.60
C MET A 1 54.18 21.83 -20.47
N ASP A 2 53.16 22.00 -19.62
CA ASP A 2 53.22 22.79 -18.39
C ASP A 2 52.55 21.94 -17.31
N PRO A 3 53.23 21.58 -16.21
CA PRO A 3 52.67 20.67 -15.22
C PRO A 3 51.86 21.44 -14.16
N MET A 4 50.65 20.93 -13.92
CA MET A 4 49.85 21.17 -12.73
C MET A 4 50.62 20.82 -11.45
N THR A 5 50.54 21.70 -10.44
CA THR A 5 50.74 21.33 -9.03
C THR A 5 49.57 21.85 -8.20
N LEU A 6 48.62 20.94 -7.94
CA LEU A 6 47.54 21.10 -6.97
C LEU A 6 48.08 20.87 -5.55
N SER A 7 47.73 21.76 -4.63
CA SER A 7 48.10 21.70 -3.21
C SER A 7 47.00 20.99 -2.39
N PRO A 8 47.31 20.01 -1.51
CA PRO A 8 46.30 19.30 -0.73
C PRO A 8 46.07 20.01 0.63
N LYS A 9 44.84 20.44 0.91
CA LYS A 9 44.43 20.91 2.25
C LYS A 9 43.74 19.77 3.02
N SER A 10 44.45 19.36 4.07
CA SER A 10 44.14 18.54 5.26
C SER A 10 42.67 18.24 5.59
N LEU A 11 42.38 16.95 5.74
CA LEU A 11 41.24 16.40 6.48
C LEU A 11 41.64 16.20 7.95
N SER A 12 40.96 16.86 8.89
CA SER A 12 41.10 16.62 10.33
C SER A 12 40.02 15.68 10.83
N ALA A 13 40.40 14.46 11.20
CA ALA A 13 39.56 13.49 11.88
C ALA A 13 39.32 13.91 13.34
N ARG A 14 38.05 14.06 13.74
CA ARG A 14 37.67 14.19 15.16
C ARG A 14 37.17 12.86 15.70
N THR A 15 37.96 12.32 16.61
CA THR A 15 37.68 11.13 17.43
C THR A 15 36.60 11.45 18.46
N PHE A 16 35.47 10.72 18.44
CA PHE A 16 34.47 10.80 19.52
C PHE A 16 34.66 9.64 20.50
N ARG A 17 35.02 9.99 21.73
CA ARG A 17 35.37 9.08 22.83
C ARG A 17 34.09 8.60 23.53
N ARG A 18 33.79 7.29 23.48
CA ARG A 18 32.73 6.66 24.28
C ARG A 18 33.10 6.72 25.76
N ARG A 19 32.20 7.24 26.61
CA ARG A 19 32.27 7.08 28.07
C ARG A 19 31.28 6.00 28.49
N THR A 20 31.80 4.88 28.96
CA THR A 20 31.11 3.89 29.79
C THR A 20 31.08 4.39 31.23
N VAL A 21 29.93 4.27 31.90
CA VAL A 21 29.83 4.34 33.37
C VAL A 21 29.14 3.05 33.81
N ALA A 22 29.82 2.31 34.68
CA ALA A 22 29.34 1.09 35.30
C ALA A 22 28.91 1.36 36.76
N ALA A 23 27.90 0.59 37.16
CA ALA A 23 27.64 0.01 38.49
C ALA A 23 27.50 0.93 39.71
N THR A 24 26.40 0.78 40.44
CA THR A 24 26.39 0.16 41.79
C THR A 24 24.95 -0.05 42.29
N GLY A 25 24.67 -1.23 42.85
CA GLY A 25 23.39 -1.56 43.48
C GLY A 25 23.40 -1.36 44.99
N ILE A 26 22.23 -1.27 45.61
CA ILE A 26 22.02 -1.41 47.07
C ILE A 26 20.65 -2.07 47.35
N ALA A 27 20.74 -3.16 48.10
CA ALA A 27 19.89 -3.72 49.17
C ALA A 27 18.35 -3.80 49.08
N SER A 28 17.90 -5.01 49.41
CA SER A 28 16.55 -5.46 49.74
C SER A 28 15.89 -4.72 50.91
N ALA A 29 14.57 -4.52 50.83
CA ALA A 29 13.71 -4.23 51.98
C ALA A 29 12.41 -5.05 51.89
N ALA A 30 11.92 -5.44 53.06
CA ALA A 30 11.02 -6.55 53.32
C ALA A 30 9.59 -6.40 52.76
N ALA A 31 9.02 -7.54 52.36
CA ALA A 31 7.64 -7.72 51.95
C ALA A 31 6.69 -7.67 53.16
N LEU A 32 5.81 -6.66 53.19
CA LEU A 32 4.52 -6.75 53.88
C LEU A 32 3.49 -7.32 52.89
N ALA A 33 3.06 -8.55 53.13
CA ALA A 33 1.97 -9.19 52.40
C ALA A 33 0.63 -8.55 52.79
N MET A 34 0.12 -7.65 51.96
CA MET A 34 -1.31 -7.35 51.91
C MET A 34 -1.96 -8.30 50.90
N PRO A 35 -3.12 -8.92 51.20
CA PRO A 35 -3.81 -9.74 50.24
C PRO A 35 -4.38 -8.81 49.17
N TRP A 36 -3.64 -8.65 48.07
CA TRP A 36 -4.26 -8.26 46.81
C TRP A 36 -5.27 -9.36 46.51
N THR A 37 -6.56 -9.08 46.67
CA THR A 37 -7.56 -9.78 45.90
C THR A 37 -7.20 -9.50 44.44
N ALA A 38 -6.52 -10.46 43.83
CA ALA A 38 -6.33 -10.46 42.39
C ALA A 38 -7.74 -10.48 41.80
N LEU A 39 -8.22 -9.31 41.35
CA LEU A 39 -9.17 -9.32 40.25
C LEU A 39 -8.49 -10.17 39.19
N ALA A 40 -9.06 -11.33 38.90
CA ALA A 40 -8.61 -12.15 37.79
C ALA A 40 -8.48 -11.21 36.60
N ALA A 41 -7.24 -10.98 36.15
CA ALA A 41 -7.02 -10.30 34.89
C ALA A 41 -7.85 -11.07 33.87
N PRO A 42 -8.71 -10.41 33.07
CA PRO A 42 -9.42 -11.10 32.01
C PRO A 42 -8.34 -11.83 31.21
N THR A 43 -8.47 -13.15 31.10
CA THR A 43 -7.55 -13.95 30.32
C THR A 43 -7.46 -13.30 28.95
N ALA A 44 -6.24 -13.10 28.43
CA ALA A 44 -5.99 -12.49 27.12
C ALA A 44 -6.72 -13.19 25.95
N GLN A 45 -7.37 -14.33 26.22
CA GLN A 45 -8.27 -15.05 25.33
C GLN A 45 -9.61 -14.34 25.05
N GLN A 46 -10.00 -13.34 25.85
CA GLN A 46 -11.30 -12.65 25.74
C GLN A 46 -11.20 -11.25 25.09
N ALA A 47 -10.03 -10.85 24.58
CA ALA A 47 -9.80 -9.52 24.00
C ALA A 47 -9.26 -9.54 22.56
N VAL A 48 -9.39 -10.64 21.82
CA VAL A 48 -9.58 -10.56 20.36
C VAL A 48 -11.05 -10.24 20.14
N SER A 49 -11.41 -8.99 20.41
CA SER A 49 -12.72 -8.47 20.03
C SER A 49 -12.97 -8.79 18.57
N ASP A 50 -14.01 -9.58 18.31
CA ASP A 50 -14.56 -9.90 17.01
C ASP A 50 -14.45 -8.70 16.06
N VAL A 51 -13.58 -8.76 15.05
CA VAL A 51 -13.54 -7.73 14.02
C VAL A 51 -14.79 -7.94 13.18
N PRO A 52 -15.77 -7.02 13.16
CA PRO A 52 -16.96 -7.23 12.35
C PRO A 52 -16.55 -7.45 10.89
N ALA A 53 -17.23 -8.34 10.16
CA ALA A 53 -16.97 -8.55 8.74
C ALA A 53 -17.01 -7.22 7.94
N ALA A 54 -17.85 -6.28 8.39
CA ALA A 54 -17.92 -4.91 7.87
C ALA A 54 -16.61 -4.11 8.05
N SER A 55 -15.90 -4.30 9.16
CA SER A 55 -14.61 -3.63 9.41
C SER A 55 -13.50 -4.17 8.51
N LEU A 56 -13.45 -5.49 8.31
CA LEU A 56 -12.52 -6.11 7.34
C LEU A 56 -12.78 -5.58 5.92
N ARG A 57 -14.05 -5.58 5.50
CA ARG A 57 -14.48 -5.04 4.20
C ARG A 57 -14.04 -3.59 4.06
N THR A 58 -14.36 -2.72 5.02
CA THR A 58 -13.99 -1.30 4.97
C THR A 58 -12.48 -1.10 4.91
N ALA A 59 -11.71 -1.82 5.73
CA ALA A 59 -10.26 -1.71 5.74
C ALA A 59 -9.63 -2.08 4.38
N LEU A 60 -10.03 -3.22 3.80
CA LEU A 60 -9.52 -3.65 2.49
C LEU A 60 -9.93 -2.68 1.37
N ASN A 61 -11.15 -2.15 1.42
CA ASN A 61 -11.64 -1.15 0.48
C ASN A 61 -10.85 0.17 0.54
N LEU A 62 -10.52 0.64 1.75
CA LEU A 62 -9.74 1.87 1.93
C LEU A 62 -8.31 1.68 1.42
N LEU A 63 -7.67 0.57 1.80
CA LEU A 63 -6.32 0.24 1.34
C LEU A 63 -6.26 0.08 -0.19
N GLY A 64 -7.25 -0.59 -0.78
CA GLY A 64 -7.34 -0.74 -2.24
C GLY A 64 -7.47 0.60 -2.96
N GLN A 65 -8.38 1.47 -2.53
CA GLN A 65 -8.54 2.81 -3.13
C GLN A 65 -7.27 3.66 -2.98
N GLU A 66 -6.69 3.67 -1.79
CA GLU A 66 -5.45 4.40 -1.51
C GLU A 66 -4.31 3.91 -2.41
N HIS A 67 -4.17 2.57 -2.59
CA HIS A 67 -3.17 1.98 -3.49
C HIS A 67 -3.25 2.58 -4.90
N VAL A 68 -4.47 2.69 -5.44
CA VAL A 68 -4.68 3.23 -6.80
C VAL A 68 -4.31 4.69 -6.87
N TYR A 69 -4.71 5.51 -5.90
CA TYR A 69 -4.37 6.93 -5.91
C TYR A 69 -2.87 7.19 -5.74
N LEU A 70 -2.19 6.44 -4.84
CA LEU A 70 -0.75 6.55 -4.65
C LEU A 70 0.01 6.11 -5.90
N ALA A 71 -0.39 5.01 -6.53
CA ALA A 71 0.19 4.55 -7.79
C ALA A 71 -0.04 5.57 -8.92
N GLY A 72 -1.25 6.14 -9.02
CA GLY A 72 -1.57 7.19 -9.98
C GLY A 72 -0.75 8.46 -9.78
N ALA A 73 -0.50 8.85 -8.53
CA ALA A 73 0.38 9.96 -8.20
C ALA A 73 1.83 9.70 -8.64
N ALA A 74 2.33 8.46 -8.43
CA ALA A 74 3.65 8.06 -8.89
C ALA A 74 3.75 8.09 -10.43
N VAL A 75 2.74 7.59 -11.15
CA VAL A 75 2.65 7.65 -12.62
C VAL A 75 2.67 9.09 -13.12
N ALA A 76 1.82 9.95 -12.56
CA ALA A 76 1.75 11.36 -12.93
C ALA A 76 3.06 12.11 -12.64
N ALA A 77 3.76 11.77 -11.55
CA ALA A 77 5.06 12.34 -11.22
C ALA A 77 6.16 11.88 -12.19
N ALA A 78 6.20 10.58 -12.51
CA ALA A 78 7.16 10.01 -13.46
C ALA A 78 7.00 10.64 -14.86
N LEU A 79 5.77 10.72 -15.38
CA LEU A 79 5.48 11.32 -16.67
C LEU A 79 5.79 12.82 -16.72
N GLY A 80 5.66 13.51 -15.59
CA GLY A 80 6.02 14.93 -15.48
C GLY A 80 7.49 15.20 -15.19
N GLY A 81 8.36 14.17 -15.11
CA GLY A 81 9.76 14.34 -14.76
C GLY A 81 10.02 14.86 -13.33
N ARG A 82 9.06 14.66 -12.42
CA ARG A 82 9.09 15.11 -11.02
C ARG A 82 9.63 14.01 -10.11
N GLN A 83 10.97 13.87 -10.09
CA GLN A 83 11.64 12.72 -9.48
C GLN A 83 11.39 12.59 -7.96
N ALA A 84 11.46 13.70 -7.21
CA ALA A 84 11.27 13.66 -5.77
C ALA A 84 9.85 13.22 -5.39
N GLU A 85 8.85 13.72 -6.12
CA GLU A 85 7.44 13.36 -5.97
C GLU A 85 7.18 11.92 -6.39
N PHE A 86 7.86 11.43 -7.45
CA PHE A 86 7.81 10.03 -7.84
C PHE A 86 8.33 9.12 -6.74
N GLU A 87 9.50 9.42 -6.17
CA GLU A 87 10.10 8.62 -5.09
C GLU A 87 9.21 8.60 -3.84
N ALA A 88 8.65 9.75 -3.46
CA ALA A 88 7.72 9.85 -2.34
C ALA A 88 6.44 9.04 -2.57
N ALA A 89 5.81 9.18 -3.75
CA ALA A 89 4.58 8.46 -4.08
C ALA A 89 4.82 6.95 -4.24
N ALA A 90 5.94 6.54 -4.84
CA ALA A 90 6.32 5.14 -4.95
C ALA A 90 6.59 4.50 -3.56
N GLY A 91 7.28 5.23 -2.67
CA GLY A 91 7.48 4.81 -1.29
C GLY A 91 6.17 4.63 -0.54
N ALA A 92 5.26 5.60 -0.65
CA ALA A 92 3.93 5.50 -0.04
C ALA A 92 3.11 4.32 -0.61
N THR A 93 3.20 4.07 -1.92
CA THR A 93 2.56 2.91 -2.57
C THR A 93 3.09 1.59 -2.00
N ASP A 94 4.40 1.49 -1.74
CA ASP A 94 4.99 0.30 -1.13
C ASP A 94 4.57 0.12 0.34
N GLU A 95 4.45 1.19 1.12
CA GLU A 95 3.92 1.11 2.49
C GLU A 95 2.45 0.65 2.50
N ASN A 96 1.62 1.17 1.60
CA ASN A 96 0.25 0.66 1.44
C ASN A 96 0.25 -0.82 1.01
N SER A 97 1.16 -1.23 0.14
CA SER A 97 1.33 -2.64 -0.27
C SER A 97 1.69 -3.54 0.92
N LYS A 98 2.55 -3.09 1.83
CA LYS A 98 2.86 -3.78 3.09
C LYS A 98 1.64 -3.86 4.00
N ALA A 99 0.83 -2.80 4.08
CA ALA A 99 -0.40 -2.81 4.87
C ALA A 99 -1.43 -3.81 4.34
N LEU A 100 -1.61 -3.90 3.01
CA LEU A 100 -2.43 -4.93 2.36
C LEU A 100 -1.90 -6.34 2.65
N ALA A 101 -0.59 -6.55 2.52
CA ALA A 101 0.04 -7.83 2.83
C ALA A 101 -0.14 -8.22 4.30
N ALA A 102 0.01 -7.26 5.22
CA ALA A 102 -0.21 -7.48 6.64
C ALA A 102 -1.67 -7.86 6.91
N ALA A 103 -2.65 -7.22 6.26
CA ALA A 103 -4.06 -7.57 6.37
C ALA A 103 -4.32 -9.03 5.92
N VAL A 104 -3.74 -9.45 4.79
CA VAL A 104 -3.77 -10.86 4.33
C VAL A 104 -3.09 -11.78 5.36
N GLY A 105 -1.96 -11.36 5.91
CA GLY A 105 -1.22 -12.08 6.94
C GLY A 105 -1.99 -12.29 8.23
N THR A 106 -2.83 -11.32 8.64
CA THR A 106 -3.70 -11.52 9.81
C THR A 106 -4.64 -12.70 9.61
N VAL A 107 -5.08 -12.97 8.37
CA VAL A 107 -6.03 -14.03 8.04
C VAL A 107 -5.32 -15.36 7.84
N TYR A 108 -4.28 -15.39 7.00
CA TYR A 108 -3.66 -16.62 6.47
C TYR A 108 -2.21 -16.86 6.95
N GLY A 109 -1.70 -16.02 7.85
CA GLY A 109 -0.35 -16.13 8.40
C GLY A 109 0.76 -15.49 7.57
N GLN A 110 1.96 -15.39 8.15
CA GLN A 110 3.10 -14.68 7.56
C GLN A 110 3.51 -15.19 6.16
N PRO A 111 3.57 -16.51 5.89
CA PRO A 111 3.95 -16.98 4.54
C PRO A 111 2.99 -16.50 3.45
N ALA A 112 1.70 -16.36 3.76
CA ALA A 112 0.70 -15.83 2.85
C ALA A 112 0.88 -14.31 2.65
N ALA A 113 1.21 -13.57 3.71
CA ALA A 113 1.56 -12.15 3.61
C ALA A 113 2.75 -11.92 2.68
N ASP A 114 3.82 -12.69 2.86
CA ASP A 114 5.05 -12.58 2.07
C ASP A 114 4.79 -12.92 0.59
N ARG A 115 4.03 -13.99 0.34
CA ARG A 115 3.64 -14.37 -1.02
C ARG A 115 2.76 -13.30 -1.68
N PHE A 116 1.77 -12.77 -0.96
CA PHE A 116 0.92 -11.69 -1.44
C PHE A 116 1.76 -10.46 -1.77
N LEU A 117 2.64 -10.02 -0.87
CA LEU A 117 3.48 -8.84 -1.07
C LEU A 117 4.39 -8.99 -2.31
N ALA A 118 4.95 -10.17 -2.53
CA ALA A 118 5.76 -10.44 -3.71
C ALA A 118 4.95 -10.29 -5.02
N LEU A 119 3.74 -10.87 -5.07
CA LEU A 119 2.84 -10.73 -6.21
C LEU A 119 2.39 -9.27 -6.39
N TRP A 120 2.03 -8.61 -5.30
CA TRP A 120 1.54 -7.23 -5.28
C TRP A 120 2.62 -6.20 -5.62
N ARG A 121 3.90 -6.50 -5.40
CA ARG A 121 4.99 -5.65 -5.88
C ARG A 121 5.26 -5.87 -7.36
N ALA A 122 5.13 -7.11 -7.84
CA ALA A 122 5.34 -7.43 -9.25
C ALA A 122 4.36 -6.67 -10.17
N HIS A 123 3.07 -6.58 -9.81
CA HIS A 123 2.10 -5.88 -10.67
C HIS A 123 2.36 -4.37 -10.76
N ILE A 124 2.88 -3.75 -9.69
CA ILE A 124 3.31 -2.34 -9.73
C ILE A 124 4.42 -2.19 -10.77
N GLY A 125 5.39 -3.10 -10.79
CA GLY A 125 6.46 -3.12 -11.80
C GLY A 125 5.91 -3.18 -13.23
N PHE A 126 4.89 -4.00 -13.48
CA PHE A 126 4.28 -4.10 -14.81
C PHE A 126 3.54 -2.81 -15.22
N PHE A 127 2.89 -2.11 -14.28
CA PHE A 127 2.33 -0.78 -14.56
C PHE A 127 3.40 0.29 -14.79
N VAL A 128 4.56 0.18 -14.13
CA VAL A 128 5.73 1.03 -14.41
C VAL A 128 6.22 0.78 -15.83
N ASP A 129 6.35 -0.48 -16.26
CA ASP A 129 6.73 -0.82 -17.63
C ASP A 129 5.73 -0.31 -18.67
N TYR A 130 4.43 -0.44 -18.38
CA TYR A 130 3.38 0.12 -19.23
C TYR A 130 3.51 1.65 -19.35
N THR A 131 3.69 2.34 -18.22
CA THR A 131 3.84 3.80 -18.16
C THR A 131 5.07 4.27 -18.95
N GLN A 132 6.19 3.55 -18.85
CA GLN A 132 7.38 3.82 -19.65
C GLN A 132 7.12 3.61 -21.14
N GLY A 133 6.37 2.56 -21.51
CA GLY A 133 5.94 2.33 -22.89
C GLY A 133 5.06 3.47 -23.41
N ALA A 134 4.08 3.92 -22.62
CA ALA A 134 3.22 5.05 -22.95
C ALA A 134 4.03 6.34 -23.16
N ALA A 135 4.95 6.66 -22.24
CA ALA A 135 5.83 7.83 -22.35
C ALA A 135 6.72 7.81 -23.60
N ALA A 136 7.15 6.62 -24.02
CA ALA A 136 8.03 6.42 -25.17
C ALA A 136 7.27 6.18 -26.49
N ASN A 137 5.94 6.14 -26.48
CA ASN A 137 5.11 5.63 -27.59
C ASN A 137 5.52 4.23 -28.08
N ASP A 138 6.03 3.39 -27.18
CA ASP A 138 6.48 2.03 -27.46
C ASP A 138 5.33 1.03 -27.26
N GLN A 139 4.68 0.67 -28.37
CA GLN A 139 3.56 -0.28 -28.36
C GLN A 139 3.99 -1.69 -27.97
N ALA A 140 5.21 -2.12 -28.32
CA ALA A 140 5.69 -3.45 -27.97
C ALA A 140 5.88 -3.57 -26.45
N LYS A 141 6.44 -2.53 -25.82
CA LYS A 141 6.59 -2.46 -24.36
C LYS A 141 5.24 -2.43 -23.65
N LYS A 142 4.27 -1.66 -24.15
CA LYS A 142 2.90 -1.66 -23.61
C LYS A 142 2.25 -3.04 -23.71
N GLN A 143 2.34 -3.69 -24.86
CA GLN A 143 1.77 -5.03 -25.07
C GLN A 143 2.42 -6.08 -24.17
N LYS A 144 3.75 -6.03 -23.99
CA LYS A 144 4.45 -6.89 -23.04
C LYS A 144 3.95 -6.67 -21.61
N ALA A 145 3.84 -5.42 -21.17
CA ALA A 145 3.34 -5.12 -19.82
C ALA A 145 1.90 -5.61 -19.61
N VAL A 146 1.03 -5.52 -20.63
CA VAL A 146 -0.34 -6.09 -20.58
C VAL A 146 -0.29 -7.62 -20.44
N ALA A 147 0.58 -8.31 -21.18
CA ALA A 147 0.74 -9.76 -21.06
C ALA A 147 1.26 -10.18 -19.69
N ASP A 148 2.20 -9.42 -19.11
CA ASP A 148 2.71 -9.66 -17.76
C ASP A 148 1.62 -9.40 -16.69
N LEU A 149 0.79 -8.36 -16.85
CA LEU A 149 -0.37 -8.08 -15.99
C LEU A 149 -1.45 -9.17 -16.08
N ASP A 150 -1.63 -9.76 -17.26
CA ASP A 150 -2.52 -10.91 -17.45
C ASP A 150 -1.96 -12.17 -16.77
N GLY A 151 -0.64 -12.36 -16.78
CA GLY A 151 0.06 -13.35 -15.96
C GLY A 151 -0.18 -13.14 -14.46
N TYR A 152 0.03 -11.91 -13.99
CA TYR A 152 -0.25 -11.53 -12.60
C TYR A 152 -1.69 -11.84 -12.19
N ARG A 153 -2.68 -11.52 -13.03
CA ARG A 153 -4.10 -11.81 -12.77
C ARG A 153 -4.34 -13.29 -12.50
N ARG A 154 -3.69 -14.19 -13.24
CA ARG A 154 -3.77 -15.63 -13.00
C ARG A 154 -3.06 -16.04 -11.71
N ASP A 155 -1.89 -15.48 -11.43
CA ASP A 155 -1.10 -15.83 -10.25
C ASP A 155 -1.77 -15.40 -8.94
N ILE A 156 -2.33 -14.19 -8.91
CA ILE A 156 -3.06 -13.68 -7.73
C ILE A 156 -4.39 -14.42 -7.54
N ASP A 157 -5.07 -14.81 -8.62
CA ASP A 157 -6.25 -15.67 -8.57
C ASP A 157 -5.93 -17.04 -7.98
N ALA A 158 -4.90 -17.71 -8.49
CA ALA A 158 -4.48 -19.02 -7.98
C ALA A 158 -4.10 -18.96 -6.50
N PHE A 159 -3.41 -17.89 -6.07
CA PHE A 159 -3.06 -17.66 -4.68
C PHE A 159 -4.30 -17.50 -3.79
N LEU A 160 -5.22 -16.60 -4.14
CA LEU A 160 -6.38 -16.27 -3.30
C LEU A 160 -7.44 -17.37 -3.31
N THR A 161 -7.71 -17.98 -4.45
CA THR A 161 -8.66 -19.10 -4.57
C THR A 161 -8.10 -20.39 -3.96
N GLY A 162 -6.77 -20.56 -3.94
CA GLY A 162 -6.12 -21.64 -3.20
C GLY A 162 -6.18 -21.47 -1.68
N ALA A 163 -6.15 -20.22 -1.19
CA ALA A 163 -6.26 -19.91 0.24
C ALA A 163 -7.71 -19.94 0.75
N ASN A 164 -8.69 -19.61 -0.10
CA ASN A 164 -10.08 -19.46 0.27
C ASN A 164 -11.04 -20.32 -0.58
N PRO A 165 -11.65 -21.37 -0.03
CA PRO A 165 -12.57 -22.24 -0.77
C PRO A 165 -13.90 -21.56 -1.15
N ASN A 166 -14.20 -20.37 -0.61
CA ASN A 166 -15.39 -19.59 -0.94
C ASN A 166 -15.19 -18.63 -2.12
N LEU A 167 -14.01 -18.66 -2.76
CA LEU A 167 -13.73 -17.96 -4.02
C LEU A 167 -13.65 -18.98 -5.16
N PRO A 168 -14.55 -18.90 -6.17
CA PRO A 168 -14.45 -19.72 -7.36
C PRO A 168 -13.14 -19.44 -8.11
N ARG A 169 -12.53 -20.49 -8.68
CA ARG A 169 -11.35 -20.34 -9.56
C ARG A 169 -11.68 -19.40 -10.72
N GLY A 170 -10.76 -18.49 -11.04
CA GLY A 170 -10.93 -17.50 -12.11
C GLY A 170 -11.71 -16.24 -11.70
N ALA A 171 -12.45 -16.26 -10.60
CA ALA A 171 -13.28 -15.12 -10.20
C ALA A 171 -12.43 -13.89 -9.85
N VAL A 172 -11.26 -14.08 -9.23
CA VAL A 172 -10.36 -12.95 -8.92
C VAL A 172 -9.74 -12.42 -10.21
N ALA A 173 -9.27 -13.30 -11.09
CA ALA A 173 -8.68 -12.89 -12.37
C ALA A 173 -9.67 -12.05 -13.22
N GLU A 174 -10.95 -12.43 -13.20
CA GLU A 174 -12.04 -11.71 -13.86
C GLU A 174 -12.26 -10.32 -13.26
N LEU A 175 -12.36 -10.21 -11.92
CA LEU A 175 -12.53 -8.93 -11.21
C LEU A 175 -11.43 -7.92 -11.51
N PHE A 176 -10.19 -8.37 -11.72
CA PHE A 176 -9.07 -7.49 -12.04
C PHE A 176 -9.02 -7.07 -13.52
N THR A 177 -9.78 -7.69 -14.43
CA THR A 177 -9.70 -7.42 -15.88
C THR A 177 -9.94 -5.95 -16.21
N HIS A 178 -11.10 -5.42 -15.79
CA HIS A 178 -11.47 -4.03 -16.07
C HIS A 178 -10.61 -3.04 -15.30
N HIS A 179 -10.23 -3.39 -14.06
CA HIS A 179 -9.35 -2.56 -13.24
C HIS A 179 -8.00 -2.34 -13.92
N VAL A 180 -7.35 -3.41 -14.38
CA VAL A 180 -6.05 -3.32 -15.05
C VAL A 180 -6.12 -2.45 -16.30
N MET A 181 -7.20 -2.58 -17.08
CA MET A 181 -7.39 -1.77 -18.29
C MET A 181 -7.62 -0.29 -18.00
N HIS A 182 -8.37 0.08 -16.96
CA HIS A 182 -8.53 1.50 -16.59
C HIS A 182 -7.25 2.13 -16.04
N VAL A 183 -6.45 1.39 -15.26
CA VAL A 183 -5.15 1.90 -14.79
C VAL A 183 -4.18 2.08 -15.97
N ALA A 184 -4.17 1.14 -16.92
CA ALA A 184 -3.42 1.28 -18.17
C ALA A 184 -3.88 2.50 -19.00
N ALA A 185 -5.19 2.69 -19.16
CA ALA A 185 -5.75 3.86 -19.85
C ALA A 185 -5.46 5.19 -19.14
N THR A 186 -5.37 5.17 -17.80
CA THR A 186 -4.91 6.33 -17.01
C THR A 186 -3.49 6.73 -17.40
N ALA A 187 -2.56 5.76 -17.52
CA ALA A 187 -1.19 6.03 -17.93
C ALA A 187 -1.12 6.59 -19.36
N ASP A 188 -1.95 6.07 -20.28
CA ASP A 188 -2.05 6.58 -21.65
C ASP A 188 -2.54 8.03 -21.70
N ALA A 189 -3.65 8.33 -21.01
CA ALA A 189 -4.21 9.67 -20.98
C ALA A 189 -3.23 10.69 -20.38
N LEU A 190 -2.55 10.33 -19.29
CA LEU A 190 -1.54 11.18 -18.67
C LEU A 190 -0.30 11.36 -19.56
N ALA A 191 0.14 10.31 -20.25
CA ALA A 191 1.28 10.39 -21.18
C ALA A 191 0.96 11.27 -22.40
N ALA A 192 -0.31 11.28 -22.83
CA ALA A 192 -0.82 12.16 -23.88
C ALA A 192 -1.08 13.62 -23.41
N GLY A 193 -0.78 13.94 -22.14
CA GLY A 193 -1.03 15.27 -21.57
C GLY A 193 -2.50 15.56 -21.23
N ASN A 194 -3.40 14.57 -21.37
CA ASN A 194 -4.81 14.71 -21.05
C ASN A 194 -5.07 14.42 -19.56
N ALA A 195 -4.73 15.38 -18.71
CA ALA A 195 -4.89 15.26 -17.26
C ALA A 195 -6.36 15.07 -16.83
N VAL A 196 -7.31 15.73 -17.50
CA VAL A 196 -8.74 15.62 -17.20
C VAL A 196 -9.21 14.18 -17.34
N GLU A 197 -8.88 13.54 -18.46
CA GLU A 197 -9.24 12.15 -18.71
C GLU A 197 -8.44 11.19 -17.80
N GLY A 198 -7.15 11.44 -17.62
CA GLY A 198 -6.31 10.63 -16.75
C GLY A 198 -6.83 10.56 -15.31
N PHE A 199 -7.18 11.70 -14.70
CA PHE A 199 -7.72 11.70 -13.35
C PHE A 199 -9.17 11.21 -13.26
N ARG A 200 -9.97 11.32 -14.33
CA ARG A 200 -11.29 10.69 -14.41
C ARG A 200 -11.16 9.16 -14.36
N LEU A 201 -10.31 8.59 -15.22
CA LEU A 201 -10.04 7.16 -15.28
C LEU A 201 -9.42 6.64 -13.97
N LEU A 202 -8.53 7.42 -13.34
CA LEU A 202 -7.94 7.07 -12.05
C LEU A 202 -9.00 6.94 -10.96
N ARG A 203 -9.94 7.88 -10.90
CA ARG A 203 -11.06 7.85 -9.95
C ARG A 203 -11.96 6.64 -10.19
N GLU A 204 -12.22 6.27 -11.45
CA GLU A 204 -12.98 5.07 -11.80
C GLU A 204 -12.23 3.81 -11.39
N ALA A 205 -10.93 3.71 -11.68
CA ALA A 205 -10.09 2.60 -11.26
C ALA A 205 -10.05 2.46 -9.73
N ALA A 206 -10.00 3.56 -8.99
CA ALA A 206 -10.08 3.56 -7.54
C ALA A 206 -11.45 3.03 -7.07
N GLY A 207 -12.56 3.50 -7.66
CA GLY A 207 -13.90 2.98 -7.36
C GLY A 207 -14.06 1.48 -7.63
N GLN A 208 -13.42 0.95 -8.69
CA GLN A 208 -13.44 -0.47 -9.02
C GLN A 208 -12.78 -1.36 -7.96
N THR A 209 -11.91 -0.81 -7.10
CA THR A 209 -11.33 -1.60 -5.99
C THR A 209 -12.41 -2.12 -5.04
N GLN A 210 -13.58 -1.46 -4.97
CA GLN A 210 -14.70 -1.99 -4.19
C GLN A 210 -15.25 -3.29 -4.77
N GLN A 211 -15.39 -3.35 -6.09
CA GLN A 211 -15.86 -4.55 -6.80
C GLN A 211 -14.88 -5.72 -6.63
N ILE A 212 -13.59 -5.44 -6.39
CA ILE A 212 -12.57 -6.43 -6.07
C ILE A 212 -12.63 -6.80 -4.58
N MET A 213 -12.52 -5.83 -3.67
CA MET A 213 -12.32 -6.09 -2.23
C MET A 213 -13.57 -6.61 -1.51
N ASP A 214 -14.77 -6.29 -2.01
CA ASP A 214 -16.03 -6.77 -1.45
C ASP A 214 -16.18 -8.30 -1.52
N PRO A 215 -16.06 -8.96 -2.69
CA PRO A 215 -16.14 -10.42 -2.75
C PRO A 215 -14.99 -11.10 -2.00
N LEU A 216 -13.77 -10.54 -2.00
CA LEU A 216 -12.66 -11.07 -1.21
C LEU A 216 -12.96 -11.04 0.30
N SER A 217 -13.36 -9.88 0.82
CA SER A 217 -13.68 -9.72 2.25
C SER A 217 -14.87 -10.61 2.66
N SER A 218 -15.88 -10.72 1.80
CA SER A 218 -17.02 -11.62 2.00
C SER A 218 -16.60 -13.09 2.06
N ALA A 219 -15.72 -13.54 1.17
CA ALA A 219 -15.20 -14.90 1.18
C ALA A 219 -14.34 -15.19 2.42
N ILE A 220 -13.53 -14.23 2.88
CA ILE A 220 -12.74 -14.36 4.12
C ILE A 220 -13.68 -14.49 5.32
N ALA A 221 -14.70 -13.64 5.42
CA ALA A 221 -15.65 -13.71 6.52
C ALA A 221 -16.40 -15.06 6.56
N ARG A 222 -16.77 -15.60 5.40
CA ARG A 222 -17.38 -16.95 5.29
C ARG A 222 -16.44 -18.07 5.72
N GLN A 223 -15.13 -17.94 5.46
CA GLN A 223 -14.15 -18.95 5.86
C GLN A 223 -13.88 -18.95 7.37
N PHE A 224 -13.95 -17.77 8.01
CA PHE A 224 -13.63 -17.60 9.43
C PHE A 224 -14.77 -16.89 10.20
N PRO A 225 -15.97 -17.50 10.30
CA PRO A 225 -17.15 -16.84 10.87
C PRO A 225 -17.01 -16.50 12.37
N GLN A 226 -16.18 -17.25 13.11
CA GLN A 226 -15.88 -16.94 14.51
C GLN A 226 -14.93 -15.74 14.68
N ARG A 227 -14.15 -15.40 13.65
CA ARG A 227 -13.21 -14.25 13.69
C ARG A 227 -13.84 -12.99 13.09
N PHE A 228 -14.81 -13.18 12.19
CA PHE A 228 -15.52 -12.14 11.47
C PHE A 228 -17.03 -12.34 11.54
N PRO A 229 -17.66 -12.18 12.72
CA PRO A 229 -19.10 -12.36 12.82
C PRO A 229 -19.83 -11.30 11.99
N THR A 230 -20.84 -11.75 11.25
CA THR A 230 -21.83 -10.87 10.66
C THR A 230 -22.79 -10.46 11.77
N VAL A 231 -22.78 -9.19 12.17
CA VAL A 231 -23.81 -8.67 13.08
C VAL A 231 -25.12 -8.64 12.29
N VAL A 232 -25.92 -9.71 12.42
CA VAL A 232 -27.31 -9.67 11.98
C VAL A 232 -28.01 -8.73 12.94
N ALA A 233 -28.49 -7.59 12.45
CA ALA A 233 -29.31 -6.68 13.25
C ALA A 233 -30.63 -7.39 13.56
N GLY A 234 -30.65 -8.18 14.64
CA GLY A 234 -31.79 -8.94 15.10
C GLY A 234 -31.59 -9.34 16.56
N ALA A 235 -32.41 -8.75 17.42
CA ALA A 235 -32.46 -8.90 18.89
C ALA A 235 -31.43 -8.09 19.70
N VAL A 236 -31.49 -6.76 19.60
CA VAL A 236 -31.17 -5.92 20.77
C VAL A 236 -32.32 -6.07 21.76
N ALA A 237 -32.23 -7.05 22.66
CA ALA A 237 -32.94 -6.98 23.93
C ALA A 237 -32.24 -5.90 24.75
N LEU A 238 -32.79 -4.68 24.75
CA LEU A 238 -32.26 -3.55 25.51
C LEU A 238 -32.17 -3.91 27.02
N PRO A 239 -30.98 -3.90 27.64
CA PRO A 239 -30.90 -3.78 29.09
C PRO A 239 -31.26 -2.34 29.45
N ARG A 240 -32.23 -2.17 30.34
CA ARG A 240 -32.63 -0.87 30.88
C ARG A 240 -31.41 -0.18 31.55
N THR A 241 -31.14 1.03 31.07
CA THR A 241 -30.62 2.21 31.80
C THR A 241 -29.56 1.99 32.89
N GLY A 242 -28.34 2.48 32.63
CA GLY A 242 -27.36 2.86 33.65
C GLY A 242 -26.37 3.86 33.07
N GLY A 243 -26.61 5.16 33.26
CA GLY A 243 -25.77 6.23 32.74
C GLY A 243 -24.44 6.33 33.50
N GLY A 244 -23.34 6.37 32.75
CA GLY A 244 -22.00 6.75 33.21
C GLY A 244 -21.31 7.58 32.12
N PRO A 245 -20.48 8.57 32.46
CA PRO A 245 -19.99 9.56 31.51
C PRO A 245 -18.98 8.95 30.53
N LEU A 246 -19.10 9.35 29.26
CA LEU A 246 -18.17 9.01 28.18
C LEU A 246 -16.83 9.71 28.44
N GLN A 247 -15.82 8.95 28.85
CA GLN A 247 -14.43 9.39 28.80
C GLN A 247 -13.83 9.01 27.44
N GLY A 248 -13.16 9.99 26.84
CA GLY A 248 -12.79 10.03 25.43
C GLY A 248 -11.94 8.86 24.94
N VAL A 249 -12.26 8.41 23.73
CA VAL A 249 -11.38 7.55 22.94
C VAL A 249 -10.20 8.37 22.44
N GLY A 250 -9.06 8.19 23.11
CA GLY A 250 -7.78 8.75 22.69
C GLY A 250 -7.31 8.13 21.37
N SER A 251 -6.97 9.00 20.43
CA SER A 251 -6.23 8.75 19.20
C SER A 251 -4.83 8.20 19.53
N ALA A 252 -4.59 6.93 19.25
CA ALA A 252 -3.27 6.32 19.45
C ALA A 252 -2.96 5.24 18.39
N TRP A 253 -2.75 5.65 17.14
CA TRP A 253 -1.97 4.87 16.16
C TRP A 253 -1.25 5.82 15.19
N LEU A 254 -0.12 6.39 15.65
CA LEU A 254 0.93 6.92 14.79
C LEU A 254 2.26 6.40 15.31
N ALA A 255 2.84 5.43 14.62
CA ALA A 255 4.25 5.09 14.73
C ALA A 255 4.84 5.12 13.31
N PRO A 256 5.80 6.00 13.00
CA PRO A 256 6.44 6.04 11.69
C PRO A 256 7.56 5.00 11.66
N LEU A 257 7.57 4.14 10.63
CA LEU A 257 8.71 3.27 10.34
C LEU A 257 9.46 3.81 9.13
N ALA A 258 10.78 3.95 9.33
CA ALA A 258 11.71 4.65 8.46
C ALA A 258 12.04 3.89 7.17
N ILE A 259 12.36 4.69 6.16
CA ILE A 259 12.63 4.39 4.75
C ILE A 259 13.89 3.51 4.57
N ALA A 260 13.81 2.57 3.62
CA ALA A 260 14.96 2.13 2.83
C ALA A 260 14.56 2.13 1.34
N GLY A 261 14.93 3.19 0.64
CA GLY A 261 14.74 3.32 -0.80
C GLY A 261 15.73 2.48 -1.58
N ALA A 262 15.25 1.85 -2.66
CA ALA A 262 16.08 1.24 -3.69
C ALA A 262 15.69 1.80 -5.07
N SER A 263 16.59 2.64 -5.57
CA SER A 263 16.86 3.06 -6.94
C SER A 263 15.91 2.61 -8.07
N VAL A 264 15.10 3.56 -8.56
CA VAL A 264 14.61 3.56 -9.96
C VAL A 264 15.16 4.82 -10.64
N LEU A 265 16.42 4.74 -11.06
CA LEU A 265 17.07 5.75 -11.91
C LEU A 265 16.86 5.37 -13.38
N ALA A 266 15.81 5.89 -14.02
CA ALA A 266 15.73 6.01 -15.49
C ALA A 266 14.50 6.78 -16.02
N ALA A 267 13.43 6.95 -15.24
CA ALA A 267 12.16 7.47 -15.80
C ALA A 267 12.19 8.98 -16.14
N GLY A 268 12.84 9.80 -15.31
CA GLY A 268 12.77 11.26 -15.44
C GLY A 268 13.43 11.85 -16.69
N SER A 269 14.46 11.20 -17.24
CA SER A 269 15.18 11.71 -18.42
C SER A 269 14.48 11.41 -19.75
N LEU A 270 13.71 10.33 -19.82
CA LEU A 270 12.96 9.94 -21.02
C LEU A 270 11.69 10.79 -21.20
N ALA A 271 10.93 11.03 -20.11
CA ALA A 271 9.70 11.82 -20.16
C ALA A 271 9.95 13.28 -20.56
N LYS A 272 11.02 13.90 -20.03
CA LYS A 272 11.40 15.29 -20.36
C LYS A 272 11.76 15.45 -21.85
N ARG A 273 12.32 14.42 -22.47
CA ARG A 273 12.72 14.41 -23.89
C ARG A 273 11.56 14.14 -24.85
N ALA A 274 10.54 13.39 -24.39
CA ALA A 274 9.31 13.15 -25.14
C ALA A 274 8.40 14.40 -25.16
N LEU A 275 8.21 15.03 -24.00
CA LEU A 275 7.42 16.27 -23.87
C LEU A 275 8.04 17.45 -24.64
N SER A 276 9.37 17.55 -24.69
CA SER A 276 10.05 18.61 -25.48
C SER A 276 9.90 18.46 -27.00
N LYS A 277 9.43 17.30 -27.49
CA LYS A 277 9.27 17.01 -28.93
C LYS A 277 7.84 17.13 -29.44
N GLN A 278 6.85 17.37 -28.58
CA GLN A 278 5.51 17.67 -29.05
C GLN A 278 5.45 19.12 -29.57
N PRO A 279 4.96 19.37 -30.79
CA PRO A 279 4.74 20.73 -31.26
C PRO A 279 3.72 21.40 -30.35
N VAL A 280 4.07 22.56 -29.81
CA VAL A 280 3.13 23.45 -29.11
C VAL A 280 2.06 23.83 -30.13
N GLN A 281 0.84 23.29 -29.98
CA GLN A 281 -0.30 23.77 -30.75
C GLN A 281 -0.64 25.17 -30.23
N ASP A 282 -0.40 26.17 -31.07
CA ASP A 282 -0.76 27.56 -30.82
C ASP A 282 -2.31 27.69 -30.89
N PRO A 283 -3.01 28.09 -29.82
CA PRO A 283 -4.47 28.11 -29.78
C PRO A 283 -5.09 29.27 -30.59
N ALA A 284 -4.44 29.73 -31.66
CA ALA A 284 -4.80 30.96 -32.38
C ALA A 284 -5.09 30.77 -33.89
N GLN A 285 -5.37 29.56 -34.38
CA GLN A 285 -5.81 29.36 -35.76
C GLN A 285 -7.04 28.45 -35.84
N ASP A 286 -8.20 29.04 -35.55
CA ASP A 286 -9.45 28.75 -36.26
C ASP A 286 -10.30 30.03 -36.16
N GLN A 287 -10.24 30.84 -37.21
CA GLN A 287 -11.27 31.82 -37.59
C GLN A 287 -12.03 31.26 -38.78
#